data_AF-A0A3D5PKT2-F1
#
_entry.id   AF-A0A3D5PKT2-F1
#
_cell.length_a   1.000
_cell.length_b   1.000
_cell.length_c   1.000
_cell.angle_alpha   90.00
_cell.angle_beta   90.00
_cell.angle_gamma   90.00
#
_symmetry.space_group_name_H-M   'P 1'
#
loop_
_entity.id
_entity.type
_entity.pdbx_description
1 polymer ?
#
loop_
_entity_poly.entity_id
_entity_poly.type
_entity_poly.pdbx_seq_one_letter_code
_entity_poly.pdbx_strand_id
1 'polypeptide(L)' 'MTDAATQIKSTVTNNDVVLFMKGTKDAPQCGFSSRVAGVLNYMGVDFADVNVLADENIRQGIKE' A
#
# COMPACT_ATOMS: atom_id res chain seq x y z
N MET A 1 -16.98 11.79 8.26
CA MET A 1 -15.66 11.64 7.61
C MET A 1 -15.62 10.22 7.09
N THR A 2 -15.33 10.03 5.80
CA THR A 2 -15.35 8.71 5.15
C THR A 2 -14.36 7.78 5.84
N ASP A 3 -14.81 6.57 6.14
CA ASP A 3 -14.07 5.54 6.88
C ASP A 3 -12.65 5.30 6.30
N ALA A 4 -12.56 5.26 4.97
CA ALA A 4 -11.31 5.08 4.23
C ALA A 4 -10.27 6.18 4.51
N ALA A 5 -10.66 7.45 4.58
CA ALA A 5 -9.70 8.54 4.79
C ALA A 5 -9.09 8.48 6.20
N THR A 6 -9.91 8.14 7.20
CA THR A 6 -9.42 7.90 8.57
C THR A 6 -8.48 6.70 8.62
N GLN A 7 -8.83 5.60 7.96
CA GLN A 7 -8.01 4.40 7.90
C GLN A 7 -6.67 4.65 7.20
N ILE A 8 -6.69 5.28 6.01
CA ILE A 8 -5.48 5.64 5.26
C ILE A 8 -4.59 6.54 6.12
N LYS A 9 -5.16 7.58 6.74
CA LYS A 9 -4.42 8.48 7.63
C LYS A 9 -3.77 7.73 8.79
N SER A 10 -4.50 6.82 9.43
CA SER A 10 -3.97 5.98 10.51
C SER A 10 -2.80 5.12 10.00
N THR A 11 -2.97 4.45 8.87
CA THR A 11 -1.92 3.60 8.28
C THR A 11 -0.65 4.39 7.98
N VAL A 12 -0.74 5.57 7.36
CA VAL A 12 0.46 6.37 7.04
C VAL A 12 1.08 7.03 8.28
N THR A 13 0.29 7.26 9.33
CA THR A 13 0.81 7.83 10.59
C THR A 13 1.55 6.78 11.41
N ASN A 14 1.13 5.52 11.35
CA ASN A 14 1.65 4.43 12.18
C ASN A 14 2.79 3.64 11.54
N ASN A 15 3.18 3.95 10.30
CA ASN A 15 4.21 3.23 9.57
C ASN A 15 5.15 4.22 8.89
N ASP A 16 6.47 4.02 9.05
CA ASP A 16 7.48 4.89 8.44
C ASP A 16 7.45 4.84 6.90
N VAL A 17 7.12 3.67 6.34
CA VAL A 17 6.97 3.47 4.90
C VAL A 17 5.74 2.60 4.64
N VAL A 18 4.86 3.08 3.77
CA VAL A 18 3.66 2.36 3.32
C VAL A 18 3.67 2.26 1.81
N LEU A 19 3.44 1.06 1.29
CA LEU A 19 3.25 0.79 -0.12
C LEU A 19 1.79 0.35 -0.37
N PHE A 20 0.97 1.28 -0.85
CA PHE A 20 -0.34 0.95 -1.41
C PHE A 20 -0.14 0.32 -2.80
N MET A 21 -0.47 -0.96 -2.95
CA MET A 21 -0.14 -1.74 -4.15
C MET A 21 -1.25 -2.71 -4.56
N LYS A 22 -1.14 -3.25 -5.77
CA LYS A 22 -2.01 -4.31 -6.28
C LYS A 22 -1.41 -5.66 -5.93
N GLY A 23 -2.07 -6.43 -5.07
CA GLY A 23 -1.51 -7.62 -4.43
C GLY A 23 -0.77 -7.27 -3.13
N THR A 24 0.08 -8.18 -2.67
CA THR A 24 0.90 -8.00 -1.45
C THR A 24 2.39 -7.99 -1.83
N LYS A 25 3.27 -7.67 -0.87
CA LYS A 25 4.73 -7.76 -1.08
C LYS A 25 5.22 -9.15 -1.48
N ASP A 26 4.55 -10.20 -0.99
CA ASP A 26 4.85 -11.60 -1.31
C ASP A 26 4.17 -12.09 -2.60
N ALA A 27 3.02 -11.50 -2.95
CA ALA A 27 2.23 -11.87 -4.12
C ALA A 27 1.75 -10.62 -4.89
N PRO A 28 2.64 -9.90 -5.58
CA PRO A 28 2.26 -8.72 -6.36
C PRO A 28 1.44 -9.12 -7.60
N GLN A 29 0.36 -8.40 -7.85
CA GLN A 29 -0.58 -8.65 -8.96
C GLN A 29 -0.48 -7.64 -10.10
N CYS A 30 0.55 -6.79 -10.09
CA CYS A 30 0.82 -5.81 -11.13
C CYS A 30 2.33 -5.61 -11.30
N GLY A 31 2.81 -5.48 -12.54
CA GLY A 31 4.24 -5.30 -12.83
C GLY A 31 4.84 -4.04 -12.18
N PHE A 32 4.07 -2.95 -12.07
CA PHE A 32 4.51 -1.75 -11.36
C PHE A 32 4.67 -2.00 -9.86
N SER A 33 3.70 -2.67 -9.24
CA SER A 33 3.73 -3.05 -7.83
C SER A 33 4.90 -3.99 -7.51
N SER A 34 5.14 -4.98 -8.38
CA SER A 34 6.29 -5.89 -8.25
C SER A 34 7.64 -5.15 -8.32
N ARG A 35 7.79 -4.19 -9.23
CA ARG A 35 9.03 -3.40 -9.36
C ARG A 35 9.30 -2.55 -8.12
N VAL A 36 8.30 -1.82 -7.61
CA VAL A 36 8.48 -0.95 -6.44
C VAL A 36 8.77 -1.78 -5.18
N ALA A 37 8.01 -2.86 -4.94
CA ALA A 37 8.28 -3.77 -3.83
C ALA A 37 9.68 -4.39 -3.92
N GLY A 38 10.12 -4.77 -5.12
CA GLY A 38 11.46 -5.30 -5.37
C GLY A 38 12.57 -4.29 -5.05
N VAL A 39 12.40 -3.01 -5.40
CA VAL A 39 13.37 -1.96 -5.06
C VAL A 39 13.45 -1.74 -3.55
N LEU A 40 12.31 -1.65 -2.85
CA LEU A 40 12.29 -1.48 -1.39
C LEU A 40 12.96 -2.67 -0.68
N ASN A 41 12.64 -3.90 -1.11
CA ASN A 41 13.27 -5.11 -0.60
C ASN A 41 14.79 -5.13 -0.86
N TYR A 42 15.22 -4.76 -2.07
CA TYR A 42 16.65 -4.68 -2.43
C TYR A 42 17.40 -3.64 -1.58
N MET A 43 16.75 -2.53 -1.26
CA MET A 43 17.29 -1.49 -0.39
C MET A 43 17.24 -1.86 1.11
N GLY A 44 16.63 -3.00 1.47
CA GLY A 44 16.47 -3.42 2.87
C GLY A 44 15.54 -2.50 3.67
N VAL A 45 14.60 -1.84 3.01
CA VAL A 45 13.62 -0.95 3.66
C VAL A 45 12.43 -1.79 4.08
N ASP A 46 12.15 -1.83 5.38
CA ASP A 46 10.90 -2.38 5.89
C ASP A 46 9.73 -1.44 5.55
N PHE A 47 8.66 -2.02 5.01
CA PHE A 47 7.45 -1.29 4.68
C PHE A 47 6.19 -2.12 4.94
N ALA A 48 5.11 -1.42 5.25
CA ALA A 48 3.77 -1.99 5.28
C ALA A 48 3.18 -2.02 3.86
N ASP A 49 2.72 -3.17 3.40
CA ASP A 49 1.96 -3.27 2.14
C ASP A 49 0.45 -3.23 2.40
N VAL A 50 -0.25 -2.45 1.57
CA VAL A 50 -1.71 -2.37 1.59
C VAL A 50 -2.24 -2.78 0.22
N ASN A 51 -2.93 -3.92 0.15
CA ASN A 51 -3.52 -4.42 -1.08
C ASN A 51 -4.79 -3.64 -1.43
N VAL A 52 -4.69 -2.69 -2.36
CA VAL A 52 -5.85 -1.88 -2.79
C VAL A 52 -6.89 -2.65 -3.59
N LEU A 53 -6.61 -3.90 -3.99
CA LEU A 53 -7.61 -4.75 -4.66
C LEU A 53 -8.53 -5.47 -3.68
N ALA A 54 -8.17 -5.51 -2.39
CA ALA A 54 -8.98 -6.12 -1.34
C ALA A 54 -10.09 -5.19 -0.83
N ASP A 55 -9.94 -3.87 -1.03
CA ASP A 55 -10.89 -2.87 -0.54
C ASP A 55 -11.03 -1.71 -1.54
N GLU A 56 -12.19 -1.62 -2.18
CA GLU A 56 -12.49 -0.56 -3.15
C GLU A 56 -12.60 0.83 -2.51
N ASN A 57 -13.00 0.94 -1.23
CA ASN A 57 -13.04 2.23 -0.54
C ASN A 57 -11.63 2.78 -0.32
N ILE A 58 -10.69 1.92 0.08
CA ILE A 58 -9.27 2.30 0.16
C ILE A 58 -8.73 2.63 -1.23
N ARG A 59 -9.05 1.83 -2.24
CA ARG A 59 -8.59 2.05 -3.62
C ARG A 59 -9.00 3.40 -4.19
N GLN A 60 -10.23 3.84 -3.93
CA GLN A 60 -10.67 5.16 -4.36
C GLN A 60 -10.14 6.24 -3.42
N GLY A 61 -10.20 6.01 -2.11
CA GLY A 61 -9.79 6.98 -1.09
C GLY A 61 -8.32 7.41 -1.17
N ILE A 62 -7.39 6.56 -1.64
CA ILE A 62 -5.98 6.97 -1.81
C ILE A 62 -5.74 7.94 -2.98
N LYS A 63 -6.74 8.16 -3.83
CA LYS A 63 -6.62 9.04 -5.02
C LYS A 63 -7.15 10.45 -4.76
N GLU A 64 -7.86 10.65 -3.66
CA GLU A 64 -8.41 11.93 -3.21
C GLU A 64 -7.39 12.67 -2.34
#